data_AF-X0TXD3-F1
#
_entry.id   AF-X0TXD3-F1
#
_cell.length_a   1.000
_cell.length_b   1.000
_cell.length_c   1.000
_cell.angle_alpha   90.00
_cell.angle_beta   90.00
_cell.angle_gamma   90.00
#
_symmetry.space_group_name_H-M   'P 1'
#
loop_
_entity.id
_entity.type
_entity.pdbx_description
1 polymer ?
#
loop_
_entity_poly.entity_id
_entity_poly.type
_entity_poly.pdbx_seq_one_letter_code
_entity_poly.pdbx_strand_id
1 'polypeptide(L)' 'QMAKASLAEFNVITDFIYTAEAKNTGVAVTLVNSEGENAACYYSGANSALQPRDIDAAEQIISKADVCLIH' A
#
# COMPACT_ATOMS: atom_id res chain seq x y z
N GLN A 1 -7.46 9.02 2.30
CA GLN A 1 -8.07 9.63 1.10
C GLN A 1 -7.04 10.32 0.21
N MET A 2 -6.14 11.16 0.75
CA MET A 2 -5.07 11.81 -0.02
C MET A 2 -4.20 10.84 -0.84
N ALA A 3 -3.71 9.73 -0.25
CA ALA A 3 -2.87 8.77 -0.97
C ALA A 3 -3.54 8.14 -2.21
N LYS A 4 -4.83 7.81 -2.16
CA LYS A 4 -5.59 7.28 -3.32
C LYS A 4 -5.71 8.34 -4.42
N ALA A 5 -5.92 9.60 -4.04
CA ALA A 5 -6.01 10.71 -4.99
C ALA A 5 -4.69 10.93 -5.73
N SER A 6 -3.56 10.95 -5.00
CA SER A 6 -2.24 11.08 -5.61
C SER A 6 -1.93 9.95 -6.59
N LEU A 7 -2.29 8.70 -6.27
CA LEU A 7 -2.11 7.59 -7.21
C LEU A 7 -2.85 7.79 -8.54
N ALA A 8 -4.08 8.33 -8.48
CA ALA A 8 -4.85 8.64 -9.68
C ALA A 8 -4.20 9.74 -10.53
N GLU A 9 -3.53 10.73 -9.92
CA GLU A 9 -2.76 11.77 -10.65
C GLU A 9 -1.61 11.18 -11.47
N PHE A 10 -1.06 10.04 -11.03
CA PHE A 10 -0.01 9.30 -11.76
C PHE A 10 -0.58 8.20 -12.68
N ASN A 11 -1.88 8.24 -13.00
CA ASN A 11 -2.58 7.28 -13.85
C ASN A 11 -2.52 5.83 -13.33
N VAL A 12 -2.44 5.64 -12.01
CA VAL A 12 -2.56 4.33 -11.39
C VAL A 12 -4.04 3.98 -11.25
N ILE A 13 -4.45 2.81 -11.74
CA ILE A 13 -5.79 2.25 -11.52
C ILE A 13 -5.93 1.89 -10.04
N THR A 14 -6.96 2.41 -9.36
CA THR A 14 -7.11 2.28 -7.90
C THR A 14 -8.27 1.37 -7.46
N ASP A 15 -8.89 0.66 -8.39
CA ASP A 15 -10.10 -0.15 -8.19
C ASP A 15 -9.94 -1.23 -7.09
N PHE A 16 -8.73 -1.76 -6.93
CA PHE A 16 -8.41 -2.80 -5.95
C PHE A 16 -7.69 -2.25 -4.69
N ILE A 17 -7.77 -0.94 -4.43
CA ILE A 17 -7.27 -0.35 -3.18
C ILE A 17 -8.38 -0.34 -2.13
N TYR A 18 -8.26 -1.20 -1.13
CA TYR A 18 -9.25 -1.36 -0.08
C TYR A 18 -9.06 -0.36 1.08
N THR A 19 -10.14 -0.18 1.85
CA THR A 19 -10.10 0.51 3.15
C THR A 19 -10.37 -0.54 4.22
N ALA A 20 -9.43 -0.75 5.14
CA ALA A 20 -9.63 -1.65 6.27
C ALA A 20 -10.38 -0.91 7.38
N GLU A 21 -11.58 -1.38 7.74
CA GLU A 21 -12.34 -0.79 8.84
C GLU A 21 -11.59 -0.91 10.18
N ALA A 22 -11.75 0.10 11.03
CA ALA A 22 -11.13 0.20 12.35
C ALA A 22 -9.58 0.12 12.39
N LYS A 23 -8.89 0.29 11.25
CA LYS A 23 -7.43 0.36 11.18
C LYS A 23 -6.97 1.66 10.51
N ASN A 24 -5.97 2.32 11.11
CA ASN A 24 -5.30 3.44 10.47
C ASN A 24 -4.42 2.95 9.31
N THR A 25 -4.18 3.80 8.30
CA THR A 25 -3.15 3.52 7.28
C THR A 25 -1.79 3.27 7.94
N GLY A 26 -0.98 2.39 7.35
CA GLY A 26 0.38 2.14 7.85
C GLY A 26 1.22 3.42 7.87
N VAL A 27 2.08 3.55 8.88
CA VAL A 27 2.94 4.72 9.09
C VAL A 27 4.36 4.24 9.37
N ALA A 28 5.34 4.90 8.76
CA ALA A 28 6.74 4.81 9.17
C ALA A 28 7.12 6.16 9.79
N VAL A 29 7.60 6.13 11.02
CA VAL A 29 8.20 7.30 11.67
C VAL A 29 9.70 7.20 11.46
N THR A 30 10.22 8.02 10.55
CA THR A 30 11.64 8.05 10.21
C THR A 30 12.32 9.26 10.83
N LEU A 31 13.37 9.02 11.59
CA LEU A 31 14.29 10.01 12.11
C LEU A 31 15.56 9.99 11.26
N VAL A 32 16.05 11.18 10.91
CA VAL A 32 17.29 11.34 10.14
C VAL A 32 18.31 12.08 11.01
N ASN A 33 19.50 11.52 11.17
CA ASN A 33 20.56 12.19 11.94
C ASN A 33 21.31 13.23 11.07
N SER A 34 22.27 13.94 11.67
CA SER A 34 23.07 14.96 10.98
C SER A 34 23.98 14.41 9.88
N GLU A 35 24.25 13.10 9.88
CA GLU A 35 25.04 12.41 8.86
C GLU A 35 24.18 11.93 7.68
N GLY A 36 22.84 12.08 7.78
CA GLY A 36 21.89 11.63 6.78
C GLY A 36 21.45 10.17 6.95
N GLU A 37 21.81 9.51 8.06
CA GLU A 37 21.37 8.15 8.36
C GLU A 37 19.93 8.13 8.85
N ASN A 38 19.18 7.10 8.44
CA ASN A 38 17.78 6.92 8.79
C ASN A 38 17.61 5.86 9.90
N ALA A 39 16.79 6.18 10.90
CA ALA A 39 16.23 5.20 11.84
C ALA A 39 14.70 5.27 11.76
N ALA A 40 14.04 4.13 11.55
CA ALA A 40 12.60 4.10 11.35
C ALA A 40 11.88 3.14 12.31
N CYS A 41 10.73 3.58 12.81
CA CYS A 41 9.76 2.73 13.51
C CYS A 41 8.53 2.54 12.62
N TYR A 42 8.16 1.28 12.40
CA TYR A 42 7.09 0.91 11.48
C TYR A 42 5.83 0.48 12.23
N TYR A 43 4.70 1.05 11.84
CA TYR A 43 3.37 0.58 12.20
C TYR A 43 2.65 0.13 10.93
N SER A 44 2.38 -1.17 10.80
CA SER A 44 1.82 -1.76 9.58
C SER A 44 0.38 -1.33 9.28
N GLY A 45 -0.41 -1.01 10.31
CA GLY A 45 -1.78 -0.51 10.16
C GLY A 45 -2.64 -1.37 9.22
N ALA A 46 -3.38 -0.72 8.33
CA ALA A 46 -4.24 -1.33 7.32
C ALA A 46 -3.49 -2.27 6.35
N ASN A 47 -2.18 -2.12 6.16
CA ASN A 47 -1.41 -3.00 5.26
C ASN A 47 -1.42 -4.45 5.76
N SER A 48 -1.44 -4.65 7.08
CA SER A 48 -1.58 -5.97 7.71
C SER A 48 -2.98 -6.60 7.55
N ALA A 49 -3.94 -5.86 7.00
CA ALA A 49 -5.31 -6.32 6.84
C ALA A 49 -5.55 -7.07 5.53
N LEU A 50 -4.65 -6.96 4.54
CA LEU A 50 -4.77 -7.63 3.26
C LEU A 50 -4.88 -9.15 3.46
N GLN A 51 -5.94 -9.76 2.94
CA GLN A 51 -6.21 -11.20 3.05
C GLN A 51 -6.13 -11.87 1.68
N PRO A 52 -5.94 -13.21 1.63
CA PRO A 52 -5.98 -13.96 0.38
C PRO A 52 -7.24 -13.70 -0.46
N ARG A 53 -8.42 -13.60 0.18
CA ARG A 53 -9.68 -13.26 -0.51
C ARG A 53 -9.68 -11.93 -1.27
N ASP A 54 -8.89 -10.96 -0.80
CA ASP A 54 -8.78 -9.65 -1.42
C ASP A 54 -7.92 -9.73 -2.69
N ILE A 55 -6.99 -10.70 -2.73
CA ILE A 55 -6.19 -11.06 -3.91
C ILE A 55 -7.04 -11.87 -4.89
N ASP A 56 -7.84 -12.81 -4.40
CA ASP A 56 -8.75 -13.60 -5.23
C ASP A 56 -9.74 -12.69 -5.99
N ALA A 57 -10.22 -11.62 -5.35
CA ALA A 57 -11.06 -10.62 -5.99
C ALA A 57 -10.37 -9.90 -7.17
N ALA A 58 -9.03 -9.84 -7.17
CA ALA A 58 -8.20 -9.24 -8.22
C ALA A 58 -7.59 -10.29 -9.19
N GLU A 59 -7.96 -11.56 -9.08
CA GLU A 59 -7.35 -12.66 -9.86
C GLU A 59 -7.35 -12.37 -11.36
N GLN A 60 -8.49 -11.92 -11.90
CA GLN A 60 -8.65 -11.74 -13.34
C GLN A 60 -7.74 -10.64 -13.91
N ILE A 61 -7.45 -9.59 -13.14
CA ILE A 61 -6.57 -8.52 -13.60
C ILE A 61 -5.11 -8.92 -13.46
N ILE A 62 -4.77 -9.66 -12.39
CA ILE A 62 -3.44 -10.20 -12.16
C ILE A 62 -3.07 -11.21 -13.26
N SER A 63 -4.00 -12.12 -13.62
CA SER A 63 -3.75 -13.16 -14.63
C SER A 63 -3.58 -12.63 -16.05
N LYS A 64 -4.09 -11.43 -16.34
CA LYS A 64 -3.93 -10.74 -17.62
C LYS A 64 -2.72 -9.81 -17.67
N ALA A 65 -2.10 -9.51 -16.55
CA ALA A 65 -0.94 -8.64 -16.50
C ALA A 65 0.30 -9.37 -17.04
N ASP A 66 1.12 -8.68 -17.84
CA ASP A 66 2.40 -9.23 -18.29
C ASP A 66 3.37 -9.46 -17.12
N VAL A 67 3.26 -8.62 -16.09
CA VAL A 67 4.11 -8.65 -14.89
C VAL A 67 3.27 -8.31 -13.65
N CYS A 68 3.47 -9.08 -12.58
CA CYS A 68 3.01 -8.75 -11.23
C CYS A 68 4.23 -8.46 -10.35
N LEU A 69 4.38 -7.21 -9.91
CA LEU A 69 5.46 -6.80 -9.01
C LEU A 69 4.97 -6.81 -7.55
N ILE A 70 5.70 -7.50 -6.68
CA ILE A 70 5.45 -7.57 -5.24
C ILE A 70 6.76 -7.23 -4.52
N HIS A 71 6.69 -6.41 -3.46
CA HIS A 71 7.83 -6.02 -2.62
C HIS A 71 7.54 -6.31 -1.15
#